data_AF-I1QWY7-F1
#
_entry.id   AF-I1QWY7-F1
#
_cell.length_a   1.000
_cell.length_b   1.000
_cell.length_c   1.000
_cell.angle_alpha   90.00
_cell.angle_beta   90.00
_cell.angle_gamma   90.00
#
_symmetry.space_group_name_H-M   'P 1'
#
loop_
_entity.id
_entity.type
_entity.pdbx_description
1 polymer ?
#
loop_
_entity_poly.entity_id
_entity_poly.type
_entity_poly.pdbx_seq_one_letter_code
_entity_poly.pdbx_strand_id
1 'polypeptide(L)'
;MIRRCLSSKHGELELTYAALVGTVEATMVSFQVTEGSWPDHLRGVVVCKTASVEGGDIVLLDSRDGKMPINCNGAIELSRRVVSAELGGELSVDLVALQANNSSEIVSRGRVVFTPDEAGRSSGVFDLVFCKVEATVCWSLLATLRQMLSGNP
;
A
#
# COMPACT_ATOMS: atom_id res chain seq x y z
N MET A 1 -4.23 16.29 7.91
CA MET A 1 -3.13 15.51 8.52
C MET A 1 -2.44 16.37 9.57
N ILE A 2 -2.06 15.79 10.72
CA ILE A 2 -1.29 16.47 11.77
C ILE A 2 0.12 15.87 11.79
N ARG A 3 1.13 16.73 11.71
CA ARG A 3 2.56 16.38 11.79
C ARG A 3 3.13 16.88 13.13
N ARG A 4 3.92 16.05 13.80
CA ARG A 4 4.57 16.34 15.08
C ARG A 4 6.02 15.88 15.01
N CYS A 5 6.95 16.83 15.07
CA CYS A 5 8.38 16.52 15.22
C CYS A 5 8.77 16.62 16.69
N LEU A 6 9.41 15.56 17.19
CA LEU A 6 9.93 15.45 18.54
C LEU A 6 11.44 15.25 18.44
N SER A 7 12.20 16.28 18.79
CA SER A 7 13.67 16.23 18.73
C SER A 7 14.25 15.97 20.13
N SER A 8 15.29 15.14 20.19
CA SER A 8 16.09 14.89 21.38
C SER A 8 17.58 14.98 21.04
N LYS A 9 18.45 14.87 22.04
CA LYS A 9 19.90 14.78 21.82
C LYS A 9 20.31 13.55 20.99
N HIS A 10 19.45 12.52 20.91
CA HIS A 10 19.76 11.24 20.28
C HIS A 10 19.07 11.03 18.93
N GLY A 11 18.26 11.99 18.48
CA GLY A 11 17.56 11.89 17.19
C GLY A 11 16.25 12.67 17.15
N GLU A 12 15.59 12.60 16.01
CA GLU A 12 14.31 13.24 15.73
C GLU A 12 13.27 12.17 15.39
N LEU A 13 12.11 12.23 16.03
CA LEU A 13 10.95 11.41 15.74
C LEU A 13 9.89 12.29 15.10
N GLU A 14 9.48 11.91 13.90
CA GLU A 14 8.35 12.52 13.21
C GLU A 14 7.13 11.60 13.29
N LEU A 15 6.06 12.11 13.91
CA LEU A 15 4.77 11.45 13.96
C LEU A 15 3.78 12.19 13.05
N THR A 16 3.17 11.45 12.14
CA THR A 16 2.17 11.97 11.21
C THR A 16 0.91 11.12 11.29
N TYR A 17 -0.24 11.75 11.52
CA TYR A 17 -1.51 11.03 11.64
C TYR A 17 -2.68 11.81 11.03
N ALA A 18 -3.71 11.07 10.64
CA ALA A 18 -4.98 11.59 10.15
C ALA A 18 -6.12 10.78 10.77
N ALA A 19 -7.21 11.45 11.12
CA ALA A 19 -8.43 10.79 11.56
C ALA A 19 -9.27 10.46 10.33
N LEU A 20 -9.62 9.19 10.18
CA LEU A 20 -10.51 8.68 9.15
C LEU A 20 -11.86 8.37 9.80
N VAL A 21 -12.95 8.80 9.19
CA VAL A 21 -14.31 8.55 9.69
C VAL A 21 -14.89 7.34 8.95
N GLY A 22 -15.29 6.31 9.70
CA GLY A 22 -15.85 5.08 9.12
C GLY A 22 -14.80 4.31 8.32
N THR A 23 -14.01 3.49 9.02
CA THR A 23 -12.87 2.79 8.42
C THR A 23 -13.05 1.29 8.36
N VAL A 24 -12.37 0.71 7.38
CA VAL A 24 -12.14 -0.73 7.26
C VAL A 24 -10.65 -1.00 7.23
N GLU A 25 -10.27 -2.18 7.69
CA GLU A 25 -8.96 -2.77 7.44
C GLU A 25 -8.90 -3.22 5.98
N ALA A 26 -7.82 -2.84 5.30
CA ALA A 26 -7.49 -3.27 3.97
C ALA A 26 -6.19 -4.07 4.03
N THR A 27 -6.31 -5.40 3.89
CA THR A 27 -5.17 -6.31 3.99
C THR A 27 -4.79 -6.84 2.61
N MET A 28 -3.61 -6.45 2.14
CA MET A 28 -3.01 -6.89 0.89
C MET A 28 -2.50 -8.34 1.02
N VAL A 29 -3.38 -9.27 0.69
CA VAL A 29 -3.15 -10.72 0.82
C VAL A 29 -2.33 -11.29 -0.33
N SER A 30 -2.45 -10.71 -1.52
CA SER A 30 -1.68 -11.11 -2.70
C SER A 30 -1.15 -9.89 -3.45
N PHE A 31 0.06 -10.04 -3.98
CA PHE A 31 0.71 -9.10 -4.88
C PHE A 31 1.68 -9.92 -5.74
N GLN A 32 1.23 -10.35 -6.91
CA GLN A 32 1.86 -11.44 -7.65
C GLN A 32 2.08 -11.06 -9.12
N VAL A 33 3.30 -11.29 -9.61
CA VAL A 33 3.59 -11.21 -11.05
C VAL A 33 2.91 -12.39 -11.74
N THR A 34 1.96 -12.09 -12.63
CA THR A 34 1.16 -13.11 -13.34
C THR A 34 1.58 -13.28 -14.79
N GLU A 35 2.14 -12.25 -15.41
CA GLU A 35 2.67 -12.28 -16.78
C GLU A 35 3.99 -11.50 -16.86
N GLY A 36 4.92 -11.96 -17.69
CA GLY A 36 6.23 -11.32 -17.85
C GLY A 36 7.15 -11.51 -16.63
N SER A 37 8.10 -10.60 -16.45
CA SER A 37 9.08 -10.68 -15.37
C SER A 37 9.56 -9.30 -14.94
N TRP A 38 9.80 -9.11 -13.65
CA TRP A 38 10.42 -7.88 -13.15
C TRP A 38 11.93 -7.89 -13.39
N PRO A 39 12.51 -6.92 -14.11
CA PRO A 39 13.95 -6.89 -14.37
C PRO A 39 14.79 -6.64 -13.10
N ASP A 40 15.88 -7.39 -12.93
CA ASP A 40 16.75 -7.31 -11.74
C ASP A 40 17.41 -5.94 -11.50
N HIS A 41 17.53 -5.11 -12.54
CA HIS A 41 18.13 -3.78 -12.48
C HIS A 41 17.13 -2.67 -12.12
N LEU A 42 15.86 -3.01 -11.90
CA LEU A 42 14.81 -2.07 -11.51
C LEU A 42 14.43 -2.25 -10.04
N ARG A 43 14.46 -1.14 -9.31
CA ARG A 43 13.90 -1.08 -7.96
C ARG A 43 12.38 -0.90 -8.03
N GLY A 44 11.69 -1.34 -6.99
CA GLY A 44 10.24 -1.26 -6.90
C GLY A 44 9.76 -0.52 -5.66
N VAL A 45 8.72 0.30 -5.84
CA VAL A 45 8.04 1.00 -4.75
C VAL A 45 6.54 0.73 -4.87
N VAL A 46 5.91 0.36 -3.76
CA VAL A 46 4.47 0.18 -3.64
C VAL A 46 3.95 1.18 -2.62
N VAL A 47 3.05 2.06 -3.06
CA VAL A 47 2.49 3.14 -2.25
C VAL A 47 0.97 3.07 -2.27
N CYS A 48 0.35 3.18 -1.11
CA CYS A 48 -1.09 3.31 -0.95
C CYS A 48 -1.48 4.74 -0.58
N LYS A 49 -2.65 5.19 -1.05
CA LYS A 49 -3.22 6.49 -0.68
C LYS A 49 -4.71 6.36 -0.44
N THR A 50 -5.18 6.93 0.66
CA THR A 50 -6.60 7.05 1.01
C THR A 50 -7.13 8.41 0.56
N ALA A 51 -8.31 8.47 -0.05
CA ALA A 51 -8.84 9.69 -0.69
C ALA A 51 -8.82 10.96 0.20
N SER A 52 -9.19 10.86 1.49
CA SER A 52 -9.26 12.03 2.38
C SER A 52 -7.93 12.50 2.98
N VAL A 53 -6.83 11.77 2.76
CA VAL A 53 -5.54 12.06 3.39
C VAL A 53 -4.57 12.58 2.36
N GLU A 54 -4.70 13.86 2.02
CA GLU A 54 -3.72 14.55 1.17
C GLU A 54 -2.31 14.47 1.78
N GLY A 55 -1.34 14.05 0.96
CA GLY A 55 0.05 13.83 1.37
C GLY A 55 0.27 12.57 2.24
N GLY A 56 -0.76 11.76 2.48
CA GLY A 56 -0.73 10.56 3.31
C GLY A 56 -0.28 9.31 2.60
N ASP A 57 0.81 9.39 1.84
CA ASP A 57 1.36 8.25 1.12
C ASP A 57 1.86 7.20 2.12
N ILE A 58 1.25 6.02 2.09
CA ILE A 58 1.63 4.87 2.93
C ILE A 58 2.48 3.93 2.08
N VAL A 59 3.78 3.89 2.35
CA VAL A 59 4.70 2.98 1.67
C VAL A 59 4.48 1.55 2.20
N LEU A 60 4.03 0.65 1.32
CA LEU A 60 3.93 -0.77 1.62
C LEU A 60 5.24 -1.52 1.38
N LEU A 61 6.01 -1.04 0.40
CA LEU A 61 7.31 -1.56 0.02
C LEU A 61 8.13 -0.47 -0.64
N ASP A 62 9.40 -0.38 -0.30
CA ASP A 62 10.43 0.34 -1.04
C ASP A 62 11.66 -0.56 -1.07
N SER A 63 12.02 -1.10 -2.25
CA SER A 63 13.17 -2.00 -2.38
C SER A 63 14.51 -1.28 -2.21
N ARG A 64 14.51 0.05 -2.07
CA ARG A 64 15.70 0.90 -1.90
C ARG A 64 16.69 0.66 -3.04
N ASP A 65 17.94 0.35 -2.71
CA ASP A 65 19.01 0.08 -3.65
C ASP A 65 19.05 -1.40 -4.08
N GLY A 66 18.09 -2.20 -3.59
CA GLY A 66 17.95 -3.61 -3.92
C GLY A 66 16.96 -3.86 -5.07
N LYS A 67 17.10 -5.06 -5.65
CA LYS A 67 16.11 -5.61 -6.58
C LYS A 67 14.75 -5.77 -5.92
N MET A 68 13.69 -5.79 -6.71
CA MET A 68 12.34 -6.07 -6.22
C MET A 68 12.30 -7.45 -5.52
N PRO A 69 11.79 -7.55 -4.27
CA PRO A 69 11.77 -8.79 -3.52
C PRO A 69 10.65 -9.70 -4.03
N ILE A 70 10.97 -10.52 -5.03
CA ILE A 70 10.04 -11.48 -5.64
C ILE A 70 10.52 -12.88 -5.32
N ASN A 71 9.64 -13.71 -4.76
CA ASN A 71 9.94 -15.10 -4.45
C ASN A 71 9.76 -16.04 -5.66
N CYS A 72 10.06 -17.32 -5.51
CA CYS A 72 9.99 -18.31 -6.59
C CYS A 72 8.60 -18.51 -7.19
N ASN A 73 7.53 -18.11 -6.49
CA ASN A 73 6.15 -18.19 -6.98
C ASN A 73 5.70 -16.91 -7.68
N GLY A 74 6.60 -15.93 -7.87
CA GLY A 74 6.28 -14.63 -8.45
C GLY A 74 5.60 -13.66 -7.47
N ALA A 75 5.50 -13.99 -6.18
CA ALA A 75 4.89 -13.10 -5.20
C ALA A 75 5.90 -12.03 -4.75
N ILE A 76 5.46 -10.77 -4.78
CA ILE A 76 6.16 -9.61 -4.29
C ILE A 76 5.98 -9.55 -2.76
N GLU A 77 7.09 -9.53 -2.04
CA GLU A 77 7.10 -9.51 -0.59
C GLU A 77 6.99 -8.07 -0.06
N LEU A 78 5.76 -7.67 0.24
CA LEU A 78 5.50 -6.37 0.84
C LEU A 78 6.03 -6.30 2.28
N SER A 79 6.66 -5.18 2.65
CA SER A 79 7.10 -4.91 4.03
C SER A 79 5.92 -4.61 4.95
N ARG A 80 4.84 -4.04 4.42
CA ARG A 80 3.57 -3.79 5.12
C ARG A 80 2.42 -4.27 4.25
N ARG A 81 1.42 -4.88 4.86
CA ARG A 81 0.27 -5.45 4.14
C ARG A 81 -1.06 -4.84 4.55
N VAL A 82 -1.12 -4.22 5.72
CA VAL A 82 -2.36 -3.74 6.31
C VAL A 82 -2.37 -2.22 6.32
N VAL A 83 -3.43 -1.63 5.79
CA VAL A 83 -3.72 -0.20 5.89
C VAL A 83 -5.17 0.01 6.29
N SER A 84 -5.48 1.19 6.81
CA SER A 84 -6.87 1.58 7.05
C SER A 84 -7.36 2.40 5.87
N ALA A 85 -8.57 2.11 5.39
CA ALA A 85 -9.23 2.82 4.31
C ALA A 85 -10.61 3.31 4.75
N GLU A 86 -11.09 4.40 4.17
CA GLU A 86 -12.43 4.93 4.43
C GLU A 86 -13.48 4.13 3.65
N LEU A 87 -14.51 3.65 4.34
CA LEU A 87 -15.54 2.80 3.72
C LEU A 87 -16.29 3.51 2.57
N GLY A 88 -16.46 4.83 2.65
CA GLY A 88 -17.09 5.65 1.60
C GLY A 88 -16.10 6.31 0.62
N GLY A 89 -14.82 5.96 0.69
CA GLY A 89 -13.76 6.57 -0.10
C GLY A 89 -13.14 5.61 -1.12
N GLU A 90 -11.86 5.84 -1.40
CA GLU A 90 -11.07 5.01 -2.31
C GLU A 90 -9.72 4.69 -1.66
N LEU A 91 -9.22 3.48 -1.97
CA LEU A 91 -7.84 3.08 -1.71
C LEU A 91 -7.11 2.96 -3.04
N SER A 92 -6.32 3.98 -3.39
CA SER A 92 -5.45 3.91 -4.56
C SER A 92 -4.12 3.25 -4.20
N VAL A 93 -3.61 2.42 -5.09
CA VAL A 93 -2.31 1.78 -4.97
C VAL A 93 -1.52 2.09 -6.22
N ASP A 94 -0.32 2.62 -6.04
CA ASP A 94 0.66 2.87 -7.09
C ASP A 94 1.79 1.84 -6.97
N LEU A 95 2.09 1.17 -8.09
CA LEU A 95 3.25 0.31 -8.27
C LEU A 95 4.22 1.00 -9.22
N VAL A 96 5.40 1.36 -8.71
CA VAL A 96 6.39 2.15 -9.45
C VAL A 96 7.66 1.34 -9.62
N ALA A 97 8.12 1.24 -10.86
CA ALA A 97 9.44 0.72 -11.20
C ALA A 97 10.37 1.89 -11.50
N LEU A 98 11.48 1.96 -10.76
CA LEU A 98 12.49 3.01 -10.95
C LEU A 98 13.81 2.38 -11.41
N GLN A 99 14.61 3.17 -12.10
CA GLN A 99 15.99 2.80 -12.38
C GLN A 99 16.76 2.71 -11.05
N ALA A 100 17.52 1.63 -10.84
CA ALA A 100 18.31 1.44 -9.62
C ALA A 100 19.55 2.34 -9.51
N ASN A 101 19.84 3.17 -10.52
CA ASN A 101 20.95 4.11 -10.50
C ASN A 101 20.57 5.41 -9.75
N ASN A 102 21.51 6.35 -9.67
CA ASN A 102 21.33 7.61 -8.93
C ASN A 102 20.25 8.55 -9.47
N SER A 103 19.61 8.28 -10.63
CA SER A 103 18.64 9.21 -11.23
C SER A 103 17.21 9.05 -10.67
N SER A 104 16.90 7.95 -9.96
CA SER A 104 15.53 7.63 -9.51
C SER A 104 14.46 7.81 -10.60
N GLU A 105 14.84 7.58 -11.85
CA GLU A 105 14.00 7.76 -13.02
C GLU A 105 12.87 6.73 -13.03
N ILE A 106 11.64 7.17 -13.29
CA ILE A 106 10.48 6.29 -13.40
C ILE A 106 10.52 5.58 -14.76
N VAL A 107 10.72 4.26 -14.73
CA VAL A 107 10.73 3.41 -15.93
C VAL A 107 9.31 2.96 -16.27
N SER A 108 8.49 2.63 -15.25
CA SER A 108 7.10 2.26 -15.44
C SER A 108 6.28 2.52 -14.18
N ARG A 109 4.99 2.76 -14.34
CA ARG A 109 4.05 2.97 -13.24
C ARG A 109 2.72 2.34 -13.59
N GLY A 110 2.20 1.52 -12.69
CA GLY A 110 0.83 1.04 -12.69
C GLY A 110 0.06 1.65 -11.52
N ARG A 111 -1.26 1.81 -11.70
CA ARG A 111 -2.17 2.22 -10.64
C ARG A 111 -3.42 1.37 -10.66
N VAL A 112 -3.86 0.96 -9.48
CA VAL A 112 -5.17 0.36 -9.25
C VAL A 112 -5.88 1.17 -8.18
N VAL A 113 -7.18 1.39 -8.36
CA VAL A 113 -8.04 2.01 -7.35
C VAL A 113 -9.05 0.97 -6.89
N PHE A 114 -9.09 0.76 -5.58
CA PHE A 114 -10.02 -0.15 -4.96
C PHE A 114 -11.11 0.63 -4.23
N THR A 115 -12.35 0.19 -4.38
CA THR A 115 -13.47 0.62 -3.54
C THR A 115 -13.47 -0.21 -2.27
N PRO A 116 -13.29 0.40 -1.08
CA PRO A 116 -13.37 -0.31 0.19
C PRO A 116 -14.78 -0.87 0.44
N ASP A 117 -14.85 -1.98 1.15
CA ASP A 117 -16.10 -2.66 1.51
C ASP A 117 -16.02 -3.12 2.98
N GLU A 118 -17.15 -3.45 3.61
CA GLU A 118 -17.19 -3.89 5.00
C GLU A 118 -16.53 -5.27 5.18
N ALA A 119 -16.58 -6.10 4.15
CA ALA A 119 -15.98 -7.43 4.15
C ALA A 119 -15.68 -7.90 2.72
N GLY A 120 -14.95 -9.00 2.60
CA GLY A 120 -14.75 -9.69 1.32
C GLY A 120 -13.41 -9.34 0.67
N ARG A 121 -13.36 -9.39 -0.66
CA ARG A 121 -12.11 -9.30 -1.44
C ARG A 121 -12.32 -8.49 -2.71
N SER A 122 -11.32 -7.69 -3.06
CA SER A 122 -11.23 -7.02 -4.35
C SER A 122 -9.88 -7.36 -4.99
N SER A 123 -9.87 -7.54 -6.30
CA SER A 123 -8.63 -7.74 -7.07
C SER A 123 -8.47 -6.67 -8.13
N GLY A 124 -7.23 -6.39 -8.50
CA GLY A 124 -6.90 -5.49 -9.59
C GLY A 124 -5.52 -5.80 -10.17
N VAL A 125 -5.30 -5.36 -11.40
CA VAL A 125 -4.10 -5.68 -12.16
C VAL A 125 -3.35 -4.39 -12.49
N PHE A 126 -2.06 -4.38 -12.17
CA PHE A 126 -1.11 -3.39 -12.62
C PHE A 126 -0.51 -3.86 -13.95
N ASP A 127 -0.63 -3.02 -14.97
CA ASP A 127 -0.01 -3.26 -16.27
C ASP A 127 1.25 -2.40 -16.39
N LEU A 128 2.41 -3.02 -16.25
CA LEU A 128 3.71 -2.39 -16.46
C LEU A 128 4.24 -2.79 -17.83
N VAL A 129 5.13 -1.96 -18.39
CA VAL A 129 5.70 -2.19 -19.73
C VAL A 129 6.38 -3.57 -19.88
N PHE A 130 6.82 -4.19 -18.78
CA PHE A 130 7.55 -5.46 -18.78
C PHE A 130 6.83 -6.63 -18.07
N CYS A 131 5.79 -6.37 -17.27
CA CYS A 131 5.05 -7.42 -16.56
C CYS A 131 3.66 -6.96 -16.13
N LYS A 132 2.79 -7.92 -15.83
CA LYS A 132 1.54 -7.68 -15.11
C LYS A 132 1.64 -8.19 -13.69
N VAL A 133 1.08 -7.42 -12.77
CA VAL A 133 0.99 -7.78 -11.36
C VAL A 133 -0.46 -7.78 -10.93
N GLU A 134 -0.97 -8.89 -10.44
CA GLU A 134 -2.27 -8.95 -9.79
C GLU A 134 -2.12 -8.69 -8.29
N ALA A 135 -2.99 -7.84 -7.75
CA ALA A 135 -3.11 -7.62 -6.33
C ALA A 135 -4.50 -7.98 -5.85
N THR A 136 -4.56 -8.55 -4.65
CA THR A 136 -5.82 -8.83 -3.96
C THR A 136 -5.77 -8.22 -2.58
N VAL A 137 -6.81 -7.45 -2.28
CA VAL A 137 -7.06 -6.87 -0.96
C VAL A 137 -8.26 -7.58 -0.33
N CYS A 138 -8.13 -7.94 0.93
CA CYS A 138 -9.25 -8.36 1.78
C CYS A 138 -9.71 -7.17 2.63
N TRP A 139 -11.02 -7.04 2.79
CA TRP A 139 -11.63 -6.02 3.62
C TRP A 139 -12.17 -6.61 4.91
N SER A 140 -12.06 -5.85 5.99
CA SER A 140 -12.71 -6.17 7.26
C SER A 140 -13.10 -4.90 7.99
N LEU A 141 -14.36 -4.78 8.36
CA LEU A 141 -14.84 -3.72 9.24
C LEU A 141 -14.13 -3.82 10.59
N LEU A 142 -13.59 -2.70 11.06
CA LEU A 142 -13.00 -2.64 12.39
C LEU A 142 -14.12 -2.49 13.41
N ALA A 143 -14.26 -3.48 14.29
CA ALA A 143 -15.21 -3.38 15.40
C ALA A 143 -14.86 -2.15 16.25
N THR A 144 -15.79 -1.22 16.36
CA THR A 144 -15.59 -0.06 17.23
C THR A 144 -15.77 -0.48 18.69
N LEU A 145 -15.08 0.19 19.60
CA LEU A 145 -15.26 -0.01 21.04
C LEU A 145 -16.74 0.14 21.44
N ARG A 146 -17.48 1.04 20.77
CA ARG A 146 -18.94 1.18 20.97
C ARG A 146 -19.71 -0.07 20.53
N GLN A 147 -19.43 -0.64 19.37
CA GLN A 147 -20.07 -1.89 18.91
C GLN A 147 -19.76 -3.04 19.87
N MET A 148 -18.50 -3.21 20.25
CA MET A 148 -18.07 -4.24 21.20
C MET A 148 -18.75 -4.13 22.58
N LEU A 149 -18.96 -2.91 23.07
CA LEU A 149 -19.63 -2.66 24.35
C LEU A 149 -21.16 -2.71 24.24
N SER A 150 -21.73 -2.54 23.05
CA SER A 150 -23.18 -2.53 22.82
C SER A 150 -23.79 -3.92 22.62
N GLY A 151 -22.97 -4.96 22.41
CA GLY A 151 -23.44 -6.35 22.26
C GLY A 151 -24.23 -6.64 20.99
N ASN A 152 -24.38 -5.68 20.07
CA ASN A 152 -24.99 -5.90 18.77
C ASN A 152 -23.91 -5.95 17.67
N PRO A 153 -23.90 -7.02 16.85
CA PRO A 153 -23.04 -7.11 15.67
C PRO A 153 -23.39 -6.05 14.63
#